data_AF-A0A1S3R3V6-F1
#
_entry.id   AF-A0A1S3R3V6-F1
#
_cell.length_a   1.000
_cell.length_b   1.000
_cell.length_c   1.000
_cell.angle_alpha   90.00
_cell.angle_beta   90.00
_cell.angle_gamma   90.00
#
_symmetry.space_group_name_H-M   'P 1'
#
loop_
_entity.id
_entity.type
_entity.pdbx_description
1 polymer ?
#
loop_
_entity_poly.entity_id
_entity_poly.type
_entity_poly.pdbx_seq_one_letter_code
_entity_poly.pdbx_strand_id
1 'polypeptide(L)'
;MDLCSNGTLTLAALGRPFSLGMLYDCRNDHLIPGLTLWDEEALRRDIITTDEPFTDFKVITSDSTADKYSVLNVNGSLKASCLAGLVKVEGSAKYLKDVKESQNQARVTLCYTTTKKNSQLSMNQLGQEHIKYKEVFKE
;
A
#
# COMPACT_ATOMS: atom_id res chain seq x y z
N MET A 1 -6.72 4.18 -15.20
CA MET A 1 -5.60 3.27 -14.90
C MET A 1 -4.46 3.69 -15.81
N ASP A 2 -3.36 4.22 -15.27
CA ASP A 2 -2.12 4.27 -16.05
C ASP A 2 -1.53 2.86 -16.05
N LEU A 3 -2.06 2.04 -16.96
CA LEU A 3 -1.56 0.71 -17.32
C LEU A 3 -0.33 0.88 -18.23
N CYS A 4 0.74 1.48 -17.72
CA CYS A 4 2.00 1.57 -18.46
C CYS A 4 3.20 1.15 -17.61
N SER A 5 3.29 -0.16 -17.37
CA SER A 5 4.48 -1.01 -17.61
C SER A 5 4.34 -2.35 -16.88
N ASN A 6 4.24 -3.47 -17.62
CA ASN A 6 4.33 -4.86 -17.13
C ASN A 6 3.25 -5.44 -16.17
N GLY A 7 2.05 -4.86 -16.06
CA GLY A 7 0.95 -5.50 -15.31
C GLY A 7 1.16 -5.57 -13.79
N THR A 8 2.22 -4.95 -13.27
CA THR A 8 2.48 -4.82 -11.84
C THR A 8 1.71 -3.64 -11.25
N LEU A 9 1.06 -3.84 -10.11
CA LEU A 9 0.36 -2.80 -9.37
C LEU A 9 1.20 -2.35 -8.16
N THR A 10 1.58 -1.07 -8.14
CA THR A 10 2.24 -0.44 -6.98
C THR A 10 1.27 0.54 -6.34
N LEU A 11 1.10 0.44 -5.02
CA LEU A 11 0.09 1.22 -4.30
C LEU A 11 0.55 1.56 -2.87
N ALA A 12 0.09 2.69 -2.34
CA ALA A 12 0.39 3.09 -0.97
C ALA A 12 -0.36 2.22 0.05
N ALA A 13 0.33 1.74 1.08
CA ALA A 13 -0.27 0.88 2.10
C ALA A 13 -1.33 1.62 2.94
N LEU A 14 -1.12 2.92 3.19
CA LEU A 14 -2.03 3.79 3.95
C LEU A 14 -2.40 3.27 5.34
N GLY A 15 -1.44 2.61 6.00
CA GLY A 15 -1.61 2.02 7.32
C GLY A 15 -2.35 0.68 7.34
N ARG A 16 -2.78 0.16 6.17
CA ARG A 16 -3.38 -1.18 6.07
C ARG A 16 -2.31 -2.26 6.30
N PRO A 17 -2.65 -3.38 6.97
CA PRO A 17 -1.69 -4.43 7.32
C PRO A 17 -1.42 -5.35 6.13
N PHE A 18 -0.43 -5.02 5.30
CA PHE A 18 0.04 -5.91 4.23
C PHE A 18 0.93 -7.01 4.80
N SER A 19 0.85 -8.20 4.20
CA SER A 19 1.80 -9.30 4.42
C SER A 19 2.15 -9.93 3.09
N LEU A 20 3.36 -10.47 2.98
CA LEU A 20 3.80 -11.15 1.77
C LEU A 20 2.94 -12.39 1.51
N GLY A 21 2.50 -12.57 0.27
CA GLY A 21 1.64 -13.67 -0.15
C GLY A 21 0.14 -13.42 0.08
N MET A 22 -0.24 -12.28 0.67
CA MET A 22 -1.64 -11.89 0.85
C MET A 22 -2.29 -11.54 -0.51
N LEU A 23 -3.53 -11.98 -0.69
CA LEU A 23 -4.31 -11.64 -1.88
C LEU A 23 -4.90 -10.22 -1.79
N TYR A 24 -4.98 -9.54 -2.94
CA TYR A 24 -5.52 -8.19 -3.07
C TYR A 24 -6.61 -8.16 -4.13
N ASP A 25 -7.80 -7.66 -3.77
CA ASP A 25 -8.86 -7.38 -4.73
C ASP A 25 -8.68 -5.96 -5.29
N CYS A 26 -8.16 -5.88 -6.52
CA CYS A 26 -7.94 -4.63 -7.23
C CYS A 26 -9.23 -3.86 -7.58
N ARG A 27 -10.40 -4.51 -7.58
CA ARG A 27 -11.67 -3.86 -7.93
C ARG A 27 -12.24 -3.08 -6.76
N ASN A 28 -12.10 -3.62 -5.55
CA ASN A 28 -12.62 -3.02 -4.32
C ASN A 28 -11.53 -2.41 -3.42
N ASP A 29 -10.26 -2.46 -3.84
CA ASP A 29 -9.09 -2.04 -3.06
C ASP A 29 -9.02 -2.67 -1.66
N HIS A 30 -9.36 -3.97 -1.60
CA HIS A 30 -9.53 -4.72 -0.37
C HIS A 30 -8.43 -5.77 -0.18
N LEU A 31 -7.91 -5.87 1.05
CA LEU A 31 -7.00 -6.94 1.45
C LEU A 31 -7.80 -8.18 1.85
N ILE A 32 -7.35 -9.35 1.42
CA ILE A 32 -7.97 -10.62 1.80
C ILE A 32 -7.03 -11.33 2.78
N PRO A 33 -7.14 -11.06 4.10
CA PRO A 33 -6.27 -11.69 5.09
C PRO A 33 -6.62 -13.16 5.29
N GLY A 34 -5.64 -13.95 5.74
CA GLY A 34 -5.84 -15.36 6.11
C GLY A 34 -5.92 -16.33 4.93
N LEU A 35 -5.93 -15.84 3.69
CA LEU A 35 -5.83 -16.64 2.47
C LEU A 35 -4.50 -16.36 1.77
N THR A 36 -3.73 -17.42 1.54
CA THR A 36 -2.50 -17.41 0.76
C THR A 36 -2.53 -18.58 -0.22
N LEU A 37 -1.85 -18.46 -1.36
CA LEU A 37 -1.82 -19.53 -2.37
C LEU A 37 -0.85 -20.66 -2.01
N TRP A 38 0.17 -20.33 -1.21
CA TRP A 38 1.22 -21.23 -0.76
C TRP A 38 1.11 -21.46 0.75
N ASP A 39 1.69 -22.55 1.22
CA ASP A 39 1.82 -22.79 2.66
C ASP A 39 2.80 -21.79 3.30
N GLU A 40 2.62 -21.59 4.61
CA GLU A 40 3.37 -20.60 5.38
C GLU A 40 4.88 -20.89 5.42
N GLU A 41 5.27 -22.18 5.40
CA GLU A 41 6.69 -22.56 5.41
C GLU A 41 7.35 -22.23 4.07
N ALA A 42 6.69 -22.55 2.95
CA ALA A 42 7.15 -22.18 1.62
C ALA A 42 7.26 -20.66 1.49
N LEU A 43 6.23 -19.90 1.90
CA LEU A 43 6.29 -18.44 1.88
C LEU A 43 7.49 -17.92 2.66
N ARG A 44 7.69 -18.38 3.89
CA ARG A 44 8.81 -17.91 4.74
C ARG A 44 10.18 -18.20 4.13
N ARG A 45 10.37 -19.35 3.50
CA ARG A 45 11.64 -19.72 2.86
C ARG A 45 12.02 -18.80 1.72
N ASP A 46 11.03 -18.27 1.00
CA ASP A 46 11.23 -17.44 -0.19
C ASP A 46 11.15 -15.93 0.06
N ILE A 47 11.05 -15.49 1.34
CA ILE A 47 11.13 -14.06 1.68
C ILE A 47 12.59 -13.61 1.61
N ILE A 48 12.88 -12.70 0.68
CA ILE A 48 14.14 -11.96 0.64
C ILE A 48 13.89 -10.60 1.29
N THR A 49 14.67 -10.27 2.31
CA THR A 49 14.64 -8.95 2.95
C THR A 49 15.99 -8.28 2.79
N THR A 50 15.98 -7.07 2.25
CA THR A 50 17.15 -6.22 2.06
C THR A 50 17.02 -4.99 2.95
N ASP A 51 18.10 -4.62 3.65
CA ASP A 51 18.17 -3.34 4.34
C ASP A 51 18.34 -2.23 3.30
N GLU A 52 17.35 -1.35 3.22
CA GLU A 52 17.31 -0.21 2.29
C GLU A 52 16.96 1.06 3.07
N PRO A 53 17.91 1.55 3.90
CA PRO A 53 17.66 2.73 4.71
C PRO A 53 17.54 3.96 3.82
N PHE A 54 16.41 4.66 3.94
CA PHE A 54 16.16 5.92 3.27
C PHE A 54 15.46 6.86 4.25
N THR A 55 15.81 8.14 4.20
CA THR A 55 15.16 9.18 5.01
C THR A 55 15.01 10.44 4.18
N ASP A 56 13.81 11.01 4.21
CA ASP A 56 13.47 12.25 3.53
C ASP A 56 12.49 13.06 4.38
N PHE A 57 12.45 14.37 4.16
CA PHE A 57 11.46 15.24 4.77
C PHE A 57 10.93 16.28 3.80
N LYS A 58 9.66 16.63 3.95
CA LYS A 58 8.98 17.64 3.14
C LYS A 58 8.25 18.62 4.04
N VAL A 59 8.46 19.92 3.81
CA VAL A 59 7.70 20.99 4.44
C VAL A 59 6.60 21.41 3.49
N ILE A 60 5.35 21.34 3.96
CA ILE A 60 4.16 21.58 3.14
C ILE A 60 3.40 22.74 3.77
N THR A 61 3.17 23.78 2.97
CA THR A 61 2.44 24.98 3.39
C THR A 61 1.00 25.02 2.86
N SER A 62 0.59 24.00 2.10
CA SER A 62 -0.76 23.82 1.57
C SER A 62 -1.50 22.71 2.32
N ASP A 63 -2.82 22.86 2.47
CA ASP A 63 -3.70 21.86 3.08
C ASP A 63 -4.66 21.22 2.07
N SER A 64 -4.44 21.45 0.76
CA SER A 64 -5.33 20.95 -0.29
C SER A 64 -5.37 19.42 -0.31
N THR A 65 -6.53 18.86 -0.67
CA THR A 65 -6.68 17.41 -0.85
C THR A 65 -5.71 16.89 -1.92
N ALA A 66 -5.39 17.66 -2.97
CA ALA A 66 -4.42 17.23 -3.97
C ALA A 66 -3.01 17.07 -3.36
N ASP A 67 -2.57 18.05 -2.58
CA ASP A 67 -1.23 18.06 -1.97
C ASP A 67 -1.09 16.97 -0.92
N LYS A 68 -2.12 16.76 -0.09
CA LYS A 68 -2.15 15.69 0.92
C LYS A 68 -1.94 14.31 0.32
N TYR A 69 -2.66 14.02 -0.77
CA TYR A 69 -2.55 12.75 -1.47
C TYR A 69 -1.20 12.62 -2.19
N SER A 70 -0.71 13.70 -2.81
CA SER A 70 0.60 13.73 -3.49
C SER A 70 1.77 13.42 -2.53
N VAL A 71 1.76 14.02 -1.34
CA VAL A 71 2.80 13.81 -0.31
C VAL A 71 2.90 12.35 0.13
N LEU A 72 1.76 11.65 0.20
CA LEU A 72 1.68 10.23 0.56
C LEU A 72 1.80 9.29 -0.66
N ASN A 73 2.17 9.82 -1.82
CA ASN A 73 2.29 9.09 -3.08
C ASN A 73 1.01 8.31 -3.45
N VAL A 74 -0.15 8.92 -3.22
CA VAL A 74 -1.47 8.36 -3.55
C VAL A 74 -2.03 9.06 -4.77
N ASN A 75 -2.22 8.32 -5.85
CA ASN A 75 -2.71 8.84 -7.13
C ASN A 75 -3.77 7.92 -7.76
N GLY A 76 -4.34 8.37 -8.89
CA GLY A 76 -5.21 7.55 -9.74
C GLY A 76 -6.39 6.89 -9.02
N SER A 77 -6.56 5.58 -9.26
CA SER A 77 -7.66 4.78 -8.72
C SER A 77 -7.64 4.71 -7.19
N LEU A 78 -6.46 4.55 -6.56
CA LEU A 78 -6.39 4.46 -5.11
C LEU A 78 -6.87 5.75 -4.43
N LYS A 79 -6.57 6.92 -5.01
CA LYS A 79 -7.11 8.20 -4.53
C LYS A 79 -8.63 8.23 -4.60
N ALA A 80 -9.20 7.78 -5.72
CA ALA A 80 -10.66 7.69 -5.87
C ALA A 80 -11.27 6.75 -4.83
N SER A 81 -10.67 5.57 -4.60
CA SER A 81 -11.14 4.59 -3.62
C SER A 81 -11.06 5.10 -2.18
N CYS A 82 -10.05 5.90 -1.84
CA CYS A 82 -9.97 6.58 -0.54
C CYS A 82 -11.11 7.60 -0.36
N LEU A 83 -11.37 8.41 -1.40
CA LEU A 83 -12.44 9.42 -1.37
C LEU A 83 -13.84 8.77 -1.34
N ALA A 84 -14.00 7.62 -2.00
CA ALA A 84 -15.22 6.81 -2.00
C ALA A 84 -15.40 5.99 -0.70
N GLY A 85 -14.42 5.99 0.20
CA GLY A 85 -14.47 5.25 1.47
C GLY A 85 -14.23 3.74 1.35
N LEU A 86 -13.80 3.24 0.19
CA LEU A 86 -13.44 1.83 -0.01
C LEU A 86 -12.16 1.47 0.75
N VAL A 87 -11.25 2.44 0.90
CA VAL A 87 -9.99 2.27 1.62
C VAL A 87 -10.05 2.96 2.98
N LYS A 88 -9.98 2.15 4.04
CA LYS A 88 -9.80 2.65 5.41
C LYS A 88 -8.33 3.03 5.64
N VAL A 89 -8.09 4.32 5.81
CA VAL A 89 -6.76 4.84 6.15
C VAL A 89 -6.47 4.75 7.65
N GLU A 90 -5.25 4.34 7.99
CA GLU A 90 -4.77 4.18 9.37
C GLU A 90 -3.35 4.75 9.54
N GLY A 91 -2.85 4.76 10.79
CA GLY A 91 -1.53 5.29 11.11
C GLY A 91 -1.33 6.74 10.65
N SER A 92 -0.17 7.02 10.03
CA SER A 92 0.17 8.34 9.48
C SER A 92 -0.76 8.79 8.36
N ALA A 93 -1.38 7.86 7.63
CA ALA A 93 -2.32 8.19 6.54
C ALA A 93 -3.64 8.80 7.04
N LYS A 94 -3.91 8.79 8.35
CA LYS A 94 -5.01 9.59 8.95
C LYS A 94 -4.86 11.09 8.65
N TYR A 95 -3.66 11.56 8.33
CA TYR A 95 -3.42 12.91 7.80
C TYR A 95 -4.34 13.27 6.61
N LEU A 96 -4.73 12.30 5.77
CA LEU A 96 -5.66 12.55 4.66
C LEU A 96 -7.06 13.01 5.12
N LYS A 97 -7.44 12.69 6.36
CA LYS A 97 -8.73 13.06 6.97
C LYS A 97 -8.62 14.29 7.87
N ASP A 98 -7.39 14.71 8.21
CA ASP A 98 -7.18 15.97 8.90
C ASP A 98 -7.58 17.11 7.95
N VAL A 99 -8.32 18.10 8.44
CA VAL A 99 -8.75 19.26 7.65
C VAL A 99 -8.62 20.51 8.49
N LYS A 100 -8.36 21.66 7.86
CA LYS A 100 -8.45 22.94 8.55
C LYS A 100 -9.89 23.19 9.00
N GLU A 101 -10.05 23.69 10.22
CA GLU A 101 -11.36 24.06 10.78
C GLU A 101 -11.80 25.45 10.30
N SER A 102 -10.85 26.29 9.87
CA SER A 102 -11.10 27.66 9.42
C SER A 102 -10.20 28.04 8.25
N GLN A 103 -10.71 28.90 7.37
CA GLN A 103 -9.90 29.51 6.32
C GLN A 103 -8.83 30.44 6.90
N ASN A 104 -9.11 31.09 8.03
CA ASN A 104 -8.24 32.05 8.73
C ASN A 104 -7.20 31.38 9.64
N GLN A 105 -6.79 30.16 9.30
CA GLN A 105 -5.78 29.40 10.02
C GLN A 105 -4.55 29.20 9.12
N ALA A 106 -3.39 29.66 9.56
CA ALA A 106 -2.12 29.27 8.93
C ALA A 106 -1.80 27.82 9.33
N ARG A 107 -1.33 27.01 8.39
CA ARG A 107 -0.93 25.62 8.65
C ARG A 107 0.35 25.30 7.89
N VAL A 108 1.28 24.66 8.60
CA VAL A 108 2.50 24.09 8.03
C VAL A 108 2.60 22.65 8.51
N THR A 109 2.81 21.72 7.58
CA THR A 109 2.94 20.30 7.85
C THR A 109 4.36 19.86 7.53
N LEU A 110 5.00 19.17 8.48
CA LEU A 110 6.27 18.48 8.25
C LEU A 110 5.98 16.99 8.02
N CYS A 111 6.26 16.49 6.82
CA CYS A 111 6.17 15.07 6.50
C CYS A 111 7.57 14.46 6.57
N TYR A 112 7.78 13.53 7.50
CA TYR A 112 9.03 12.78 7.63
C TYR A 112 8.82 11.35 7.13
N THR A 113 9.64 10.92 6.18
CA THR A 113 9.55 9.60 5.54
C THR A 113 10.79 8.79 5.84
N THR A 114 10.62 7.56 6.33
CA THR A 114 11.72 6.63 6.55
C THR A 114 11.38 5.28 5.98
N THR A 115 12.27 4.76 5.13
CA THR A 115 12.30 3.35 4.74
C THR A 115 13.46 2.70 5.48
N LYS A 116 13.24 1.51 6.04
CA LYS A 116 14.30 0.74 6.73
C LYS A 116 14.71 -0.49 5.94
N LYS A 117 13.71 -1.22 5.44
CA LYS A 117 13.87 -2.52 4.79
C LYS A 117 12.89 -2.63 3.64
N ASN A 118 13.26 -3.49 2.70
CA ASN A 118 12.43 -3.93 1.60
C ASN A 118 12.33 -5.46 1.69
N SER A 119 11.12 -5.99 1.65
CA SER A 119 10.87 -7.42 1.73
C SER A 119 10.03 -7.85 0.53
N GLN A 120 10.47 -8.89 -0.17
CA GLN A 120 9.84 -9.40 -1.37
C GLN A 120 9.81 -10.93 -1.37
N LEU A 121 8.90 -11.52 -2.16
CA LEU A 121 8.87 -12.96 -2.40
C LEU A 121 9.67 -13.31 -3.65
N SER A 122 10.67 -14.17 -3.48
CA SER A 122 11.36 -14.84 -4.58
C SER A 122 10.44 -15.93 -5.14
N MET A 123 9.67 -15.60 -6.16
CA MET A 123 8.71 -16.52 -6.79
C MET A 123 9.37 -17.69 -7.54
N ASN A 124 10.70 -17.73 -7.64
CA ASN A 124 11.44 -18.72 -8.42
C ASN A 124 11.23 -20.17 -7.93
N GLN A 125 10.81 -20.37 -6.68
CA GLN A 125 10.52 -21.69 -6.10
C GLN A 125 9.03 -21.93 -5.82
N LEU A 126 8.17 -20.97 -6.15
CA LEU A 126 6.73 -20.98 -5.86
C LEU A 126 5.88 -21.32 -7.11
N GLY A 127 6.33 -22.30 -7.90
CA GLY A 127 5.70 -22.75 -9.15
C GLY A 127 4.27 -23.27 -8.99
N GLN A 128 3.59 -23.53 -10.12
CA GLN A 128 2.20 -24.04 -10.13
C GLN A 128 2.01 -25.37 -9.38
N GLU A 129 3.08 -26.17 -9.24
CA GLU A 129 3.06 -27.40 -8.42
C GLU A 129 2.98 -27.12 -6.92
N HIS A 130 3.38 -25.93 -6.46
CA HIS A 130 3.44 -25.55 -5.05
C HIS A 130 2.21 -24.73 -4.59
N ILE A 131 1.28 -24.40 -5.49
CA ILE A 131 0.00 -23.78 -5.12
C ILE A 131 -0.85 -24.83 -4.39
N LYS A 132 -1.01 -24.64 -3.09
CA LYS A 132 -1.71 -25.58 -2.21
C LYS A 132 -3.23 -25.45 -2.32
N TYR A 133 -3.72 -24.22 -2.45
CA TYR A 133 -5.16 -23.91 -2.39
C TYR A 133 -5.68 -23.45 -3.76
N LYS A 134 -5.69 -24.36 -4.75
CA LYS A 134 -6.13 -24.05 -6.13
C LYS A 134 -7.64 -23.77 -6.22
N GLU A 135 -8.40 -24.26 -5.27
CA GLU A 135 -9.83 -24.03 -5.09
C GLU A 135 -10.19 -22.57 -4.85
N VAL A 136 -9.26 -21.72 -4.39
CA VAL A 136 -9.49 -20.27 -4.29
C VAL A 136 -9.81 -19.65 -5.65
N PHE A 137 -9.42 -20.31 -6.75
CA PHE A 137 -9.69 -19.88 -8.12
C PHE A 137 -10.89 -20.55 -8.77
N LYS A 138 -11.55 -21.49 -8.10
CA LYS A 138 -12.72 -22.18 -8.64
C LYS A 138 -13.97 -21.45 -8.18
N GLU A 139 -14.61 -20.72 -9.10
CA GLU A 139 -16.02 -20.36 -9.01
C GLU A 139 -16.92 -21.58 -9.27
#